data_AF-A0A0N8TZG1-F1
#
_entry.id   AF-A0A0N8TZG1-F1
#
_cell.length_a   1.000
_cell.length_b   1.000
_cell.length_c   1.000
_cell.angle_alpha   90.00
_cell.angle_beta   90.00
_cell.angle_gamma   90.00
#
_symmetry.space_group_name_H-M   'P 1'
#
loop_
_entity.id
_entity.type
_entity.pdbx_description
1 polymer ?
#
loop_
_entity_poly.entity_id
_entity_poly.type
_entity_poly.pdbx_seq_one_letter_code
_entity_poly.pdbx_strand_id
1 'polypeptide(L)' 'MKIQIIVALVFFAIFAALLPGTHYIYVANADYYMGQYITVASVLLMWISLFAGIASLFFHKIKSLYQSIYND' A
#
# COMPACT_ATOMS: atom_id res chain seq x y z
N MET A 1 13.18 -11.92 -8.22
CA MET A 1 11.72 -12.13 -8.22
C MET A 1 11.17 -12.65 -6.89
N LYS A 2 11.67 -13.75 -6.30
CA LYS A 2 11.08 -14.33 -5.05
C LYS A 2 10.83 -13.33 -3.92
N ILE A 3 11.83 -12.49 -3.58
CA ILE A 3 11.71 -11.49 -2.50
C ILE A 3 10.63 -10.44 -2.82
N GLN A 4 10.54 -9.96 -4.06
CA GLN A 4 9.54 -8.97 -4.46
C GLN A 4 8.12 -9.50 -4.43
N ILE A 5 7.94 -10.79 -4.76
CA ILE A 5 6.65 -11.46 -4.68
C ILE A 5 6.22 -11.54 -3.20
N ILE A 6 7.14 -11.89 -2.29
CA ILE A 6 6.86 -11.91 -0.85
C ILE A 6 6.47 -10.52 -0.36
N VAL A 7 7.24 -9.50 -0.73
CA VAL A 7 6.95 -8.10 -0.38
C VAL A 7 5.58 -7.67 -0.92
N ALA A 8 5.27 -7.99 -2.19
CA ALA A 8 3.98 -7.69 -2.80
C ALA A 8 2.82 -8.37 -2.05
N LEU A 9 2.98 -9.64 -1.68
CA LEU A 9 1.98 -10.39 -0.92
C LEU A 9 1.69 -9.77 0.44
N VAL A 10 2.71 -9.31 1.15
CA VAL A 10 2.54 -8.60 2.44
C VAL A 10 1.72 -7.34 2.25
N PHE A 11 2.06 -6.52 1.25
CA PHE A 11 1.34 -5.28 0.97
C PHE A 11 -0.11 -5.53 0.52
N PHE A 12 -0.34 -6.56 -0.29
CA PHE A 12 -1.70 -6.94 -0.69
C PHE A 12 -2.52 -7.51 0.48
N ALA A 13 -1.89 -8.23 1.42
CA ALA A 13 -2.56 -8.67 2.63
C ALA A 13 -2.98 -7.48 3.52
N ILE A 14 -2.12 -6.49 3.67
CA ILE A 14 -2.43 -5.24 4.40
C ILE A 14 -3.59 -4.50 3.72
N PHE A 15 -3.54 -4.34 2.39
CA PHE A 15 -4.62 -3.74 1.61
C PHE A 15 -5.95 -4.49 1.81
N ALA A 16 -5.94 -5.81 1.67
CA ALA A 16 -7.13 -6.65 1.80
C ALA A 16 -7.73 -6.58 3.22
N ALA A 17 -6.90 -6.49 4.27
CA ALA A 17 -7.36 -6.33 5.64
C ALA A 17 -7.99 -4.94 5.89
N LEU A 18 -7.39 -3.89 5.33
CA LEU A 18 -7.87 -2.51 5.51
C LEU A 18 -9.09 -2.19 4.65
N LEU A 19 -9.34 -2.93 3.57
CA LEU A 19 -10.49 -2.72 2.68
C LEU A 19 -11.84 -2.76 3.43
N PRO A 20 -12.17 -3.80 4.21
CA PRO A 20 -13.33 -3.76 5.10
C PRO A 20 -13.02 -3.00 6.40
N GLY A 21 -11.79 -3.06 6.91
CA GLY A 21 -11.40 -2.49 8.20
C GLY A 21 -11.60 -0.98 8.31
N THR A 22 -11.29 -0.23 7.24
CA THR A 22 -11.46 1.22 7.20
C THR A 22 -12.93 1.65 7.33
N HIS A 23 -13.86 0.86 6.78
CA HIS A 23 -15.29 1.13 6.91
C HIS A 23 -15.78 0.94 8.36
N TYR A 24 -15.33 -0.13 9.03
CA TYR A 24 -15.64 -0.35 10.45
C TYR A 24 -15.09 0.74 11.35
N ILE A 25 -13.86 1.20 11.09
CA ILE A 25 -13.24 2.31 11.85
C ILE A 25 -14.06 3.59 11.69
N TYR A 26 -14.50 3.89 10.46
CA TYR A 26 -15.35 5.05 10.17
C TYR A 26 -16.66 4.96 10.94
N VAL A 27 -17.41 3.86 10.80
CA VAL A 27 -18.72 3.67 11.44
C VAL A 27 -18.61 3.74 12.96
N ALA A 28 -17.57 3.13 13.54
CA ALA A 28 -17.37 3.11 14.99
C ALA A 28 -16.96 4.46 15.58
N ASN A 29 -16.34 5.35 14.79
CA ASN A 29 -15.76 6.60 15.31
C ASN A 29 -16.21 7.85 14.52
N ALA A 30 -17.33 7.78 13.80
CA ALA A 30 -17.80 8.86 12.93
C ALA A 30 -18.02 10.18 13.69
N ASP A 31 -18.49 10.08 14.94
CA ASP A 31 -18.81 11.24 15.79
C ASP A 31 -17.59 11.86 16.49
N TYR A 32 -16.41 11.22 16.39
CA TYR A 32 -15.18 11.70 17.01
C TYR A 32 -14.24 12.27 15.94
N TYR A 33 -13.83 13.54 16.07
CA TYR A 33 -12.84 14.15 15.18
C TYR A 33 -11.56 13.30 15.06
N MET A 34 -11.07 12.76 16.18
CA MET A 34 -9.93 11.85 16.19
C MET A 34 -10.18 10.57 15.36
N GLY A 35 -11.40 10.03 15.43
CA GLY A 35 -11.83 8.86 14.65
C GLY A 35 -11.82 9.09 13.15
N GLN A 36 -12.25 10.28 12.72
CA GLN A 36 -12.20 10.69 11.32
C GLN A 36 -10.76 10.77 10.81
N TYR A 37 -9.82 11.34 11.58
CA TYR A 37 -8.40 11.37 11.21
C TYR A 37 -7.78 9.97 11.09
N ILE A 38 -8.08 9.07 12.02
CA ILE A 38 -7.60 7.67 11.98
C ILE A 38 -8.17 6.95 10.75
N THR A 39 -9.43 7.20 10.42
CA THR A 39 -10.06 6.66 9.21
C THR A 39 -9.31 7.10 7.97
N VAL A 40 -9.06 8.41 7.82
CA VAL A 40 -8.33 8.96 6.67
C VAL A 40 -6.91 8.38 6.59
N ALA A 41 -6.17 8.34 7.69
CA ALA A 41 -4.83 7.75 7.73
C ALA A 41 -4.85 6.27 7.31
N SER A 42 -5.84 5.51 7.76
CA SER A 42 -6.00 4.10 7.42
C SER A 42 -6.34 3.89 5.95
N VAL A 43 -7.19 4.75 5.38
CA VAL A 43 -7.51 4.76 3.94
C VAL A 43 -6.27 5.09 3.10
N LEU A 44 -5.48 6.09 3.51
CA LEU A 44 -4.23 6.41 2.83
C LEU A 44 -3.24 5.24 2.89
N LEU A 45 -3.08 4.61 4.06
CA LEU A 45 -2.20 3.45 4.24
C LEU A 45 -2.65 2.25 3.40
N MET A 46 -3.96 2.01 3.29
CA MET A 46 -4.54 1.00 2.41
C MET A 46 -4.11 1.23 0.96
N TRP A 47 -4.37 2.42 0.41
CA TRP A 47 -4.02 2.73 -0.98
C TRP A 47 -2.51 2.70 -1.23
N ILE A 48 -1.71 3.25 -0.32
CA ILE A 48 -0.23 3.19 -0.40
C ILE A 48 0.23 1.73 -0.46
N SER A 49 -0.37 0.85 0.34
CA SER A 49 -0.03 -0.58 0.33
C SER A 49 -0.34 -1.22 -1.02
N LEU A 50 -1.49 -0.92 -1.64
CA LEU A 50 -1.80 -1.41 -2.99
C LEU A 50 -0.73 -0.98 -4.01
N PHE A 51 -0.39 0.31 -4.04
CA PHE A 51 0.61 0.84 -4.97
C PHE A 51 2.00 0.27 -4.69
N ALA A 52 2.39 0.13 -3.42
CA ALA A 52 3.68 -0.46 -3.03
C ALA A 52 3.78 -1.93 -3.46
N GLY A 53 2.72 -2.71 -3.29
CA GLY A 53 2.67 -4.11 -3.72
C GLY A 53 2.79 -4.26 -5.24
N ILE A 54 2.15 -3.38 -6.01
CA ILE A 54 2.31 -3.34 -7.47
C ILE A 54 3.73 -2.92 -7.83
N ALA A 55 4.23 -1.82 -7.28
CA ALA A 55 5.56 -1.30 -7.57
C ALA A 55 6.68 -2.30 -7.25
N SER A 56 6.54 -3.08 -6.17
CA SER A 56 7.54 -4.10 -5.82
C SER A 56 7.65 -5.20 -6.88
N LEU A 57 6.56 -5.59 -7.53
CA LEU A 57 6.58 -6.57 -8.63
C LEU A 57 7.34 -6.07 -9.85
N PHE A 58 7.26 -4.77 -10.14
CA PHE A 58 7.94 -4.15 -11.30
C PHE A 58 9.34 -3.60 -10.99
N PHE A 59 9.80 -3.71 -9.74
CA PHE A 59 11.06 -3.11 -9.31
C PHE A 59 12.28 -3.53 -10.14
N HIS A 60 12.35 -4.77 -10.63
CA HIS A 60 13.45 -5.19 -11.52
C HIS A 60 13.46 -4.42 -12.84
N LYS A 61 12.29 -4.19 -13.45
CA LYS A 61 12.19 -3.41 -14.69
C LYS A 61 12.54 -1.95 -14.46
N ILE A 62 12.05 -1.36 -13.37
CA ILE A 62 12.36 0.02 -12.98
C ILE A 62 13.86 0.20 -12.73
N LYS A 63 14.47 -0.72 -11.97
CA LYS A 63 15.90 -0.71 -11.69
C LYS A 63 16.74 -0.85 -12.96
N SER A 64 16.35 -1.75 -13.87
CA SER A 64 17.04 -1.94 -15.15
C SER A 64 16.99 -0.70 -16.03
N LEU A 65 15.83 -0.03 -16.11
CA LEU A 65 15.68 1.23 -16.84
C LEU A 65 16.55 2.34 -16.25
N TYR A 66 16.55 2.49 -14.92
CA TYR A 66 17.38 3.48 -14.24
C TYR A 66 18.87 3.27 -14.50
N GLN A 67 19.34 2.02 -14.44
CA GLN A 67 20.74 1.69 -14.74
C GLN A 67 21.10 1.92 -16.21
N SER A 68 20.17 1.71 -17.13
CA SER A 68 20.38 2.02 -18.56
C SER A 68 20.61 3.51 -18.77
N ILE A 69 19.77 4.36 -18.17
CA ILE A 69 19.85 5.83 -18.32
C ILE A 69 21.12 6.40 -17.68
N TYR A 70 21.62 5.79 -16.59
CA TYR A 70 22.80 6.28 -15.87
C TYR A 70 24.13 5.85 -16.50
N ASN A 71 24.13 4.74 -17.24
CA ASN A 71 25.35 4.18 -17.85
C ASN A 71 25.54 4.59 -19.33
N ASP A 72 24.61 5.36 -19.89
CA ASP A 72 24.73 6.08 -21.17
C ASP A 72 25.21 7.53 -20.92
#